data_AF-R6ZBZ3-F1
#
_entry.id   AF-R6ZBZ3-F1
#
_cell.length_a   1.000
_cell.length_b   1.000
_cell.length_c   1.000
_cell.angle_alpha   90.00
_cell.angle_beta   90.00
_cell.angle_gamma   90.00
#
_symmetry.space_group_name_H-M   'P 1'
#
loop_
_entity.id
_entity.type
_entity.pdbx_description
1 polymer ?
#
loop_
_entity_poly.entity_id
_entity_poly.type
_entity_poly.pdbx_seq_one_letter_code
_entity_poly.pdbx_strand_id
1 'polypeptide(L)'
;MRRQDRTAGKKKKEKAANRLALMGITLVVLSLAVTVHLSGISMEEKDLQYRLKEEQLEKQKSEEEQRAQELEEYRIYVQTKEYIEKVAKEKLGLVNKDEILLKPEK
;
A
#
# COMPACT_ATOMS: atom_id res chain seq x y z
N MET A 1 -26.12 39.65 -64.12
CA MET A 1 -26.62 38.75 -63.04
C MET A 1 -25.64 37.64 -62.56
N ARG A 2 -24.41 37.48 -63.08
CA ARG A 2 -23.51 36.34 -62.73
C ARG A 2 -22.68 36.46 -61.44
N ARG A 3 -22.82 37.54 -60.65
CA ARG A 3 -21.99 37.75 -59.44
C ARG A 3 -22.57 37.13 -58.15
N GLN A 4 -23.88 36.87 -58.07
CA GLN A 4 -24.51 36.28 -56.88
C GLN A 4 -24.27 34.76 -56.75
N ASP A 5 -24.20 34.00 -57.84
CA ASP A 5 -24.01 32.54 -57.76
C ASP A 5 -22.60 32.14 -57.29
N ARG A 6 -21.58 32.94 -57.65
CA ARG A 6 -20.19 32.72 -57.21
C ARG A 6 -19.99 32.93 -55.71
N THR A 7 -20.76 33.83 -55.09
CA THR A 7 -20.68 34.07 -53.64
C THR A 7 -21.47 33.03 -52.84
N ALA A 8 -22.59 32.53 -53.37
CA ALA A 8 -23.36 31.45 -52.75
C ALA A 8 -22.58 30.12 -52.67
N GLY A 9 -21.84 29.76 -53.73
CA GLY A 9 -20.98 28.57 -53.75
C GLY A 9 -19.80 28.65 -52.76
N LYS A 10 -19.21 29.83 -52.59
CA LYS A 10 -18.14 30.07 -51.60
C LYS A 10 -18.66 29.91 -50.16
N LYS A 11 -19.82 30.51 -49.84
CA LYS A 11 -20.46 30.38 -48.52
C LYS A 11 -20.84 28.94 -48.16
N LYS A 12 -21.26 28.12 -49.14
CA LYS A 12 -21.52 26.67 -48.91
C LYS A 12 -20.24 25.90 -48.57
N LYS A 13 -19.13 26.19 -49.26
CA LYS A 13 -17.83 25.55 -48.99
C LYS A 13 -17.27 25.95 -47.62
N GLU A 14 -17.39 27.22 -47.24
CA GLU A 14 -17.00 27.70 -45.90
C GLU A 14 -17.83 27.06 -44.79
N LYS A 15 -19.16 26.94 -44.97
CA LYS A 15 -20.01 26.22 -44.00
C LYS A 15 -19.65 24.74 -43.88
N ALA A 16 -19.30 24.08 -44.98
CA ALA A 16 -18.85 22.68 -44.95
C ALA A 16 -17.50 22.53 -44.24
N ALA A 17 -16.55 23.43 -44.50
CA ALA A 17 -15.24 23.46 -43.83
C ALA A 17 -15.39 23.73 -42.33
N ASN A 18 -16.25 24.67 -41.92
CA ASN A 18 -16.50 24.96 -40.51
C ASN A 18 -17.19 23.78 -39.80
N ARG A 19 -18.08 23.05 -40.50
CA ARG A 19 -18.68 21.82 -39.98
C ARG A 19 -17.67 20.69 -39.79
N LEU A 20 -16.70 20.57 -40.70
CA LEU A 20 -15.59 19.62 -40.56
C LEU A 20 -14.67 19.99 -39.39
N ALA A 21 -14.34 21.28 -39.23
CA ALA A 21 -13.56 21.76 -38.10
C ALA A 21 -14.28 21.51 -36.76
N LEU A 22 -15.59 21.78 -36.69
CA LEU A 22 -16.41 21.51 -35.52
C LEU A 22 -16.44 20.01 -35.19
N MET A 23 -16.59 19.14 -36.20
CA MET A 23 -16.55 17.68 -36.00
C MET A 23 -15.20 17.22 -35.44
N GLY A 24 -14.09 17.77 -35.95
CA GLY A 24 -12.75 17.49 -35.43
C GLY A 24 -12.60 17.90 -33.97
N ILE A 25 -13.03 19.10 -33.60
CA ILE A 25 -12.99 19.58 -32.21
C ILE A 25 -13.85 18.69 -31.31
N THR A 26 -15.08 18.36 -31.73
CA THR A 26 -15.96 17.49 -30.93
C THR A 26 -15.38 16.09 -30.74
N LEU A 27 -14.70 15.53 -31.75
CA LEU A 27 -14.03 14.23 -31.65
C LEU A 27 -12.92 14.28 -30.60
N VAL A 28 -12.09 15.34 -30.62
CA VAL A 28 -11.01 15.51 -29.64
C VAL A 28 -11.56 15.64 -28.23
N VAL A 29 -12.59 16.47 -28.02
CA VAL A 29 -13.23 16.64 -26.71
C VAL A 29 -13.85 15.34 -26.20
N LEU A 30 -14.55 14.59 -27.06
CA LEU A 30 -15.11 13.28 -26.70
C LEU A 30 -14.01 12.27 -26.36
N SER A 31 -12.93 12.25 -27.13
CA SER A 31 -11.79 11.37 -26.84
C SER A 31 -11.15 11.68 -25.49
N LEU A 32 -10.99 12.98 -25.16
CA LEU A 32 -10.47 13.40 -23.87
C LEU A 32 -11.42 13.00 -22.73
N ALA A 33 -12.74 13.22 -22.89
CA ALA A 33 -13.73 12.83 -21.89
C ALA A 33 -13.70 11.32 -21.60
N VAL A 34 -13.59 10.49 -22.62
CA VAL A 34 -13.48 9.02 -22.47
C VAL A 34 -12.18 8.65 -21.74
N THR A 35 -11.04 9.22 -22.13
CA THR A 35 -9.76 8.92 -21.48
C THR A 35 -9.72 9.31 -20.00
N VAL A 36 -10.31 10.45 -19.63
CA VAL A 36 -10.42 10.89 -18.23
C VAL A 36 -11.34 9.96 -17.45
N HIS A 37 -12.45 9.52 -18.04
CA HIS A 37 -13.37 8.61 -17.36
C HIS A 37 -12.75 7.23 -17.09
N LEU A 38 -12.04 6.66 -18.08
CA LEU A 38 -11.32 5.39 -17.90
C LEU A 38 -10.19 5.51 -16.88
N SER A 39 -9.47 6.65 -16.89
CA SER A 39 -8.42 6.93 -15.92
C SER A 39 -8.99 7.07 -14.50
N GLY A 40 -10.15 7.71 -14.36
CA GLY A 40 -10.87 7.87 -13.09
C GLY A 40 -11.26 6.53 -12.46
N ILE A 41 -11.86 5.62 -13.24
CA ILE A 41 -12.23 4.28 -12.76
C ILE A 41 -10.99 3.50 -12.30
N SER A 42 -9.89 3.56 -13.07
CA SER A 42 -8.65 2.87 -12.72
C SER A 42 -7.93 3.44 -11.49
N MET A 43 -8.23 4.70 -11.14
CA MET A 43 -7.63 5.37 -9.97
C MET A 43 -8.32 4.99 -8.68
N GLU A 44 -9.64 4.83 -8.68
CA GLU A 44 -10.40 4.41 -7.50
C GLU A 44 -10.01 2.99 -7.06
N GLU A 45 -9.83 2.07 -8.02
CA GLU A 45 -9.37 0.71 -7.73
C GLU A 45 -7.95 0.71 -7.14
N LYS A 46 -7.04 1.52 -7.72
CA LYS A 46 -5.68 1.67 -7.19
C LYS A 46 -5.68 2.27 -5.79
N ASP A 47 -6.49 3.28 -5.53
CA ASP A 47 -6.63 3.92 -4.22
C ASP A 47 -7.08 2.90 -3.16
N LEU A 48 -8.10 2.09 -3.48
CA LEU A 48 -8.55 1.01 -2.60
C LEU A 48 -7.45 -0.01 -2.33
N GLN A 49 -6.73 -0.45 -3.36
CA GLN A 49 -5.61 -1.38 -3.22
C GLN A 49 -4.49 -0.80 -2.35
N TYR A 50 -4.15 0.48 -2.53
CA TYR A 50 -3.14 1.14 -1.72
C TYR A 50 -3.57 1.24 -0.25
N ARG A 51 -4.83 1.59 0.02
CA ARG A 51 -5.36 1.64 1.39
C ARG A 51 -5.32 0.28 2.08
N LEU A 52 -5.74 -0.79 1.40
CA LEU A 52 -5.68 -2.14 1.96
C LEU A 52 -4.23 -2.56 2.25
N LYS A 53 -3.31 -2.21 1.35
CA LYS A 53 -1.88 -2.49 1.53
C LYS A 53 -1.31 -1.70 2.70
N GLU A 54 -1.69 -0.43 2.86
CA GLU A 54 -1.27 0.41 3.97
C GLU A 54 -1.77 -0.15 5.30
N GLU A 55 -3.04 -0.50 5.40
CA GLU A 55 -3.63 -1.14 6.59
C GLU A 55 -2.90 -2.45 6.94
N GLN A 56 -2.63 -3.29 5.94
CA GLN A 56 -1.88 -4.53 6.14
C GLN A 56 -0.45 -4.26 6.64
N LEU A 57 0.26 -3.30 6.04
CA LEU A 57 1.63 -2.97 6.43
C LEU A 57 1.68 -2.35 7.82
N GLU A 58 0.71 -1.52 8.18
CA GLU A 58 0.61 -0.91 9.50
C GLU A 58 0.35 -1.96 10.57
N LYS A 59 -0.52 -2.93 10.28
CA LYS A 59 -0.73 -4.10 11.16
C LYS A 59 0.57 -4.89 11.35
N GLN A 60 1.26 -5.27 10.26
CA GLN A 60 2.52 -6.00 10.33
C GLN A 60 3.59 -5.24 11.13
N LYS A 61 3.68 -3.93 10.92
CA LYS A 61 4.59 -3.07 11.67
C LYS A 61 4.28 -3.09 13.16
N SER A 62 3.00 -2.96 13.53
CA SER A 62 2.59 -2.99 14.94
C SER A 62 2.88 -4.33 15.63
N GLU A 63 2.68 -5.45 14.93
CA GLU A 63 2.97 -6.79 15.42
C GLU A 63 4.49 -6.98 15.63
N GLU A 64 5.32 -6.53 14.69
CA GLU A 64 6.77 -6.59 14.81
C GLU A 64 7.31 -5.64 15.90
N GLU A 65 6.72 -4.46 16.09
CA GLU A 65 7.06 -3.55 17.18
C GLU A 65 6.73 -4.16 18.56
N GLN A 66 5.57 -4.81 18.71
CA GLN A 66 5.22 -5.54 19.92
C GLN A 66 6.18 -6.69 20.18
N ARG A 67 6.48 -7.49 19.16
CA ARG A 67 7.45 -8.59 19.25
C ARG A 67 8.84 -8.10 19.64
N ALA A 68 9.27 -6.95 19.12
CA ALA A 68 10.55 -6.35 19.50
C ALA A 68 10.57 -5.94 20.98
N GLN A 69 9.46 -5.41 21.50
CA GLN A 69 9.32 -5.08 22.93
C GLN A 69 9.37 -6.34 23.80
N GLU A 70 8.62 -7.40 23.44
CA GLU A 70 8.65 -8.68 24.15
C GLU A 70 10.06 -9.30 24.19
N LEU A 71 10.79 -9.21 23.09
CA LEU A 71 12.18 -9.70 23.02
C LEU A 71 13.13 -8.89 23.91
N GLU A 72 12.90 -7.57 24.02
CA GLU A 72 13.68 -6.72 24.91
C GLU A 72 13.41 -7.03 26.39
N GLU A 73 12.14 -7.23 26.76
CA GLU A 73 11.77 -7.68 28.10
C GLU A 73 12.35 -9.05 28.42
N TYR A 74 12.27 -9.99 27.47
CA TYR A 74 12.87 -11.31 27.60
C TYR A 74 14.39 -11.24 27.77
N ARG A 75 15.07 -10.36 27.01
CA ARG A 75 16.52 -10.11 27.13
C ARG A 75 16.89 -9.66 28.54
N ILE A 76 16.09 -8.79 29.15
CA ILE A 76 16.30 -8.35 30.53
C ILE A 76 16.04 -9.51 31.50
N TYR A 77 14.94 -10.25 31.33
CA TYR A 77 14.57 -11.38 32.17
C TYR A 77 15.65 -12.47 32.23
N VAL A 78 16.24 -12.85 31.10
CA VAL A 78 17.27 -13.91 31.10
C VAL A 78 18.58 -13.47 31.75
N GLN A 79 18.79 -12.17 31.93
CA GLN A 79 19.95 -11.62 32.65
C GLN A 79 19.70 -11.51 34.15
N THR A 80 18.48 -11.79 34.63
CA THR A 80 18.17 -11.77 36.06
C THR A 80 18.92 -12.88 36.80
N LYS A 81 19.22 -12.63 38.07
CA LYS A 81 19.91 -13.61 38.93
C LYS A 81 19.05 -14.85 39.10
N GLU A 82 17.74 -14.69 39.26
CA GLU A 82 16.81 -15.81 39.43
C GLU A 82 16.81 -16.74 38.22
N TYR A 83 16.82 -16.18 37.00
CA TYR A 83 16.89 -16.99 35.78
C TYR A 83 18.23 -17.71 35.67
N ILE A 84 19.34 -17.02 35.93
CA ILE A 84 20.69 -17.60 35.91
C ILE A 84 20.80 -18.74 36.93
N GLU A 85 20.35 -18.54 38.16
CA GLU A 85 20.36 -19.56 39.21
C GLU A 85 19.49 -20.75 38.83
N LYS A 86 18.28 -20.51 38.31
CA LYS A 86 17.38 -21.58 37.85
C LYS A 86 18.04 -22.41 36.74
N VAL A 87 18.61 -21.77 35.72
CA VAL A 87 19.28 -22.47 34.61
C VAL A 87 20.53 -23.20 35.09
N ALA A 88 21.31 -22.63 36.02
CA ALA A 88 22.46 -23.29 36.63
C ALA A 88 22.07 -24.53 37.43
N LYS A 89 20.98 -24.45 38.22
CA LYS A 89 20.42 -25.60 38.96
C LYS A 89 19.93 -26.69 38.01
N GLU A 90 19.13 -26.32 37.00
CA GLU A 90 18.51 -27.27 36.06
C GLU A 90 19.51 -27.92 35.10
N LYS A 91 20.41 -27.12 34.49
CA LYS A 91 21.31 -27.61 33.43
C LYS A 91 22.65 -28.11 33.95
N LEU A 92 23.19 -27.47 34.99
CA LEU A 92 24.52 -27.79 35.53
C LEU A 92 24.46 -28.57 36.85
N GLY A 93 23.26 -28.72 37.45
CA GLY A 93 23.10 -29.40 38.73
C GLY A 93 23.77 -28.64 39.88
N LEU A 94 24.01 -27.33 39.73
CA LEU A 94 24.58 -26.51 40.78
C LEU A 94 23.53 -26.28 41.88
N VAL A 95 23.96 -26.08 43.12
CA VAL A 95 23.09 -25.72 44.25
C VAL A 95 23.77 -24.63 45.07
N ASN A 96 22.99 -23.85 45.81
CA ASN A 96 23.55 -22.86 46.71
C ASN A 96 24.29 -23.55 47.86
N LYS A 97 25.22 -22.83 48.51
CA LYS A 97 26.08 -23.38 49.57
C LYS A 97 25.29 -24.02 50.73
N ASP A 98 24.09 -23.53 50.97
CA ASP A 98 23.20 -23.97 52.06
C ASP A 98 22.10 -24.94 51.58
N GLU A 99 22.12 -25.34 50.30
CA GLU A 99 21.17 -26.27 49.68
C GLU A 99 21.83 -27.63 49.39
N ILE A 100 21.10 -28.73 49.55
CA ILE A 100 21.59 -30.10 49.29
C ILE A 100 20.98 -30.64 47.99
N LEU A 101 21.81 -31.09 47.05
CA LEU A 101 21.37 -31.72 45.80
C LEU A 101 20.96 -33.18 46.05
N LEU A 102 19.67 -33.48 45.96
CA LEU A 102 19.13 -34.85 46.03
C LEU A 102 18.91 -35.39 44.62
N LYS A 103 19.66 -36.43 44.23
CA LYS A 103 19.39 -37.18 43.00
C LYS A 103 18.53 -38.39 43.35
N PRO A 104 17.41 -38.65 42.64
CA PRO A 104 16.65 -39.88 42.86
C PRO A 104 17.51 -41.08 42.46
N GLU A 105 17.68 -42.04 43.36
CA GLU A 105 18.13 -43.39 42.99
C GLU A 105 17.00 -44.07 42.20
N LYS A 106 17.37 -44.87 41.19
CA LYS A 106 16.43 -45.63 40.37
C LYS A 106 15.62 -46.62 41.20
#